data_AF-A0A6P0N8J0-F1
#
_entry.id   AF-A0A6P0N8J0-F1
#
_cell.length_a   1.000
_cell.length_b   1.000
_cell.length_c   1.000
_cell.angle_alpha   90.00
_cell.angle_beta   90.00
_cell.angle_gamma   90.00
#
_symmetry.space_group_name_H-M   'P 1'
#
loop_
_entity.id
_entity.type
_entity.pdbx_description
1 polymer ?
#
loop_
_entity_poly.entity_id
_entity_poly.type
_entity_poly.pdbx_seq_one_letter_code
_entity_poly.pdbx_strand_id
1 'polypeptide(L)'
;MSLTKLKDINGSNSGNEEHKRLYNLGLYHNFFYLKYHGISADLVQQTIDSSRNFFQLPEQIKKAYGQDKQTVYPNTSRGYVPVDGEILHEDVGPDSKELFDQGN
;
A
#
# COMPACT_ATOMS: atom_id res chain seq x y z
N MET A 1 11.06 4.61 15.25
CA MET A 1 12.06 3.54 15.54
C MET A 1 12.29 2.72 14.26
N SER A 2 13.49 2.16 14.03
CA SER A 2 13.78 1.31 12.87
C SER A 2 14.28 -0.08 13.28
N LEU A 3 13.74 -1.12 12.65
CA LEU A 3 14.21 -2.50 12.75
C LEU A 3 15.17 -2.79 11.61
N THR A 4 16.33 -3.35 11.95
CA THR A 4 17.36 -3.68 10.95
C THR A 4 16.93 -4.84 10.07
N LYS A 5 16.29 -5.89 10.61
CA LYS A 5 15.79 -7.03 9.84
C LYS A 5 14.72 -7.75 10.64
N LEU A 6 13.80 -8.42 9.95
CA LEU A 6 12.98 -9.46 10.55
C LEU A 6 13.87 -10.65 10.91
N LYS A 7 13.63 -11.23 12.08
CA LYS A 7 14.28 -12.48 12.50
C LYS A 7 13.47 -13.68 11.97
N ASP A 8 13.55 -14.81 12.65
CA ASP A 8 12.70 -15.96 12.35
C ASP A 8 11.23 -15.56 12.46
N ILE A 9 10.54 -15.52 11.32
CA ILE A 9 9.10 -15.27 11.23
C ILE A 9 8.31 -16.57 11.05
N ASN A 10 9.00 -17.71 10.93
CA ASN A 10 8.36 -19.02 10.82
C ASN A 10 8.08 -19.53 12.25
N GLY A 11 7.08 -18.91 12.89
CA GLY A 11 6.63 -19.33 14.21
C GLY A 11 5.84 -20.64 14.15
N SER A 12 5.82 -21.38 15.26
CA SER A 12 4.77 -22.38 15.49
C SER A 12 3.42 -21.69 15.73
N ASN A 13 2.34 -22.47 15.92
CA ASN A 13 1.02 -21.91 16.25
C ASN A 13 1.00 -21.03 17.52
N SER A 14 2.00 -21.16 18.41
CA SER A 14 2.15 -20.31 19.60
C SER A 14 3.00 -19.05 19.35
N GLY A 15 3.44 -18.80 18.12
CA GLY A 15 4.40 -17.75 17.78
C GLY A 15 5.81 -18.04 18.27
N ASN A 16 6.71 -17.08 18.08
CA ASN A 16 8.10 -17.11 18.56
C ASN A 16 8.50 -15.74 19.14
N GLU A 17 9.76 -15.59 19.57
CA GLU A 17 10.24 -14.34 20.17
C GLU A 17 10.19 -13.14 19.21
N GLU A 18 10.29 -13.36 17.90
CA GLU A 18 10.13 -12.29 16.92
C GLU A 18 8.68 -11.80 16.86
N HIS A 19 7.70 -12.71 16.92
CA HIS A 19 6.29 -12.33 17.01
C HIS A 19 6.01 -11.50 18.27
N LYS A 20 6.52 -11.91 19.44
CA LYS A 20 6.38 -11.14 20.69
C LYS A 20 7.04 -9.76 20.58
N ARG A 21 8.22 -9.69 19.95
CA ARG A 21 8.91 -8.42 19.68
C ARG A 21 8.05 -7.50 18.83
N LEU A 22 7.57 -7.97 17.68
CA LEU A 22 6.73 -7.18 16.77
C LEU A 22 5.43 -6.73 17.43
N TYR A 23 4.80 -7.61 18.22
CA TYR A 23 3.61 -7.28 19.00
C TYR A 23 3.86 -6.12 19.98
N ASN A 24 4.92 -6.22 20.80
CA ASN A 24 5.26 -5.15 21.74
C ASN A 24 5.58 -3.83 21.03
N LEU A 25 6.24 -3.88 19.86
CA LEU A 25 6.50 -2.68 19.08
C LEU A 25 5.21 -2.04 18.55
N GLY A 26 4.26 -2.85 18.10
CA GLY A 26 2.93 -2.39 17.74
C GLY A 26 2.23 -1.72 18.92
N LEU A 27 2.25 -2.36 20.10
CA LEU A 27 1.60 -1.82 21.30
C LEU A 27 2.20 -0.51 21.81
N TYR A 28 3.52 -0.39 21.85
CA TYR A 28 4.18 0.73 22.53
C TYR A 28 4.62 1.86 21.58
N HIS A 29 4.77 1.58 20.29
CA HIS A 29 5.25 2.57 19.33
C HIS A 29 4.30 2.83 18.16
N ASN A 30 3.28 1.99 17.95
CA ASN A 30 2.31 1.99 16.84
C ASN A 30 2.92 1.77 15.44
N PHE A 31 4.11 2.30 15.17
CA PHE A 31 4.78 2.23 13.88
C PHE A 31 6.29 2.01 14.02
N PHE A 32 6.86 1.29 13.06
CA PHE A 32 8.30 1.11 12.92
C PHE A 32 8.68 1.02 11.44
N TYR A 33 9.90 1.45 11.12
CA TYR A 33 10.48 1.24 9.79
C TYR A 33 11.21 -0.09 9.76
N LEU A 34 11.09 -0.86 8.68
CA LEU A 34 11.86 -2.07 8.48
C LEU A 34 12.94 -1.83 7.41
N LYS A 35 14.20 -2.06 7.76
CA LYS A 35 15.33 -2.09 6.84
C LYS A 35 15.64 -3.55 6.46
N TYR A 36 16.46 -3.73 5.43
CA TYR A 36 16.93 -5.04 4.94
C TYR A 36 15.83 -6.11 4.86
N HIS A 37 14.63 -5.71 4.40
CA HIS A 37 13.42 -6.57 4.30
C HIS A 37 13.52 -7.67 3.23
N GLY A 38 14.64 -7.75 2.50
CA GLY A 38 14.89 -8.78 1.49
C GLY A 38 14.28 -8.49 0.12
N ILE A 39 13.53 -7.40 -0.02
CA ILE A 39 13.07 -6.91 -1.33
C ILE A 39 14.22 -6.14 -1.98
N SER A 40 14.52 -6.46 -3.24
CA SER A 40 15.58 -5.79 -4.01
C SER A 40 15.28 -4.29 -4.14
N ALA A 41 16.32 -3.46 -3.94
CA ALA A 41 16.22 -2.02 -4.15
C ALA A 41 15.88 -1.68 -5.60
N ASP A 42 16.40 -2.44 -6.56
CA ASP A 42 16.11 -2.25 -7.99
C ASP A 42 14.64 -2.50 -8.31
N LEU A 43 14.04 -3.52 -7.68
CA LEU A 43 12.62 -3.83 -7.85
C LEU A 43 11.73 -2.71 -7.26
N VAL A 44 12.10 -2.19 -6.09
CA VAL A 44 11.41 -1.03 -5.49
C VAL A 44 11.48 0.17 -6.41
N GLN A 45 12.67 0.46 -6.96
CA GLN A 45 12.86 1.59 -7.88
C GLN A 45 12.06 1.42 -9.17
N GLN A 46 12.08 0.24 -9.81
CA GLN A 46 11.28 -0.07 -11.00
C GLN A 46 9.78 0.08 -10.74
N THR A 47 9.31 -0.29 -9.54
CA THR A 47 7.90 -0.15 -9.14
C THR A 47 7.52 1.33 -8.99
N ILE A 48 8.38 2.13 -8.35
CA ILE A 48 8.19 3.58 -8.22
C ILE A 48 8.17 4.25 -9.60
N ASP A 49 9.08 3.88 -10.49
CA ASP A 49 9.15 4.48 -11.83
C ASP A 49 7.96 4.08 -12.69
N SER A 50 7.48 2.83 -12.56
CA SER A 50 6.25 2.38 -13.22
C SER A 50 5.02 3.15 -12.72
N SER A 51 4.92 3.37 -11.40
CA SER A 51 3.88 4.19 -10.79
C SER A 51 3.92 5.64 -11.33
N ARG A 52 5.09 6.27 -11.34
CA ARG A 52 5.27 7.63 -11.90
C ARG A 52 4.85 7.72 -13.37
N ASN A 53 5.28 6.76 -14.18
CA ASN A 53 4.96 6.72 -15.61
C ASN A 53 3.44 6.65 -15.83
N PHE A 54 2.73 5.86 -15.02
CA PHE A 54 1.26 5.80 -15.07
C PHE A 54 0.62 7.13 -14.71
N PHE A 55 1.00 7.75 -13.59
CA PHE A 55 0.36 8.98 -13.11
C PHE A 55 0.71 10.21 -13.97
N GLN A 56 1.80 10.18 -14.72
CA GLN A 56 2.15 11.19 -15.74
C GLN A 56 1.29 11.13 -17.01
N LEU A 57 0.49 10.07 -17.21
CA LEU A 57 -0.41 9.98 -18.34
C LEU A 57 -1.52 11.06 -18.24
N PRO A 58 -2.05 11.53 -19.38
CA PRO A 58 -3.25 12.37 -19.41
C PRO A 58 -4.39 11.75 -18.62
N GLU A 59 -5.14 12.57 -17.89
CA GLU A 59 -6.23 12.11 -17.00
C GLU A 59 -7.26 11.24 -17.74
N GLN A 60 -7.59 11.57 -18.99
CA GLN A 60 -8.51 10.78 -19.82
C GLN A 60 -8.02 9.34 -20.01
N ILE A 61 -6.71 9.13 -20.14
CA ILE A 61 -6.11 7.80 -20.26
C ILE A 61 -6.20 7.06 -18.93
N LYS A 62 -5.87 7.73 -17.82
CA LYS A 62 -5.96 7.13 -16.46
C LYS A 62 -7.40 6.71 -16.12
N LYS A 63 -8.39 7.54 -16.47
CA LYS A 63 -9.83 7.26 -16.29
C LYS A 63 -10.34 6.03 -17.06
N ALA A 64 -9.64 5.58 -18.10
CA ALA A 64 -9.98 4.34 -18.77
C ALA A 64 -9.77 3.09 -17.87
N TYR A 65 -8.98 3.24 -16.81
CA TYR A 65 -8.72 2.20 -15.81
C TYR A 65 -9.39 2.50 -14.47
N GLY A 66 -10.41 3.36 -14.45
CA GLY A 66 -11.09 3.78 -13.22
C GLY A 66 -11.79 2.65 -12.47
N GLN A 67 -12.00 2.81 -11.16
CA GLN A 67 -12.81 1.85 -10.37
C GLN A 67 -14.25 1.72 -10.89
N ASP A 68 -14.78 2.76 -11.56
CA ASP A 68 -16.08 2.75 -12.25
C ASP A 68 -16.09 1.90 -13.54
N LYS A 69 -14.92 1.44 -14.01
CA LYS A 69 -14.75 0.60 -15.21
C LYS A 69 -14.69 -0.90 -14.89
N GLN A 70 -14.83 -1.28 -13.63
CA GLN A 70 -14.85 -2.68 -13.23
C GLN A 70 -16.04 -3.43 -13.83
N THR A 71 -15.77 -4.66 -14.28
CA THR A 71 -16.79 -5.57 -14.83
C THR A 71 -17.07 -6.76 -13.91
N VAL A 72 -16.38 -6.85 -12.77
CA VAL A 72 -16.52 -7.94 -11.79
C VAL A 72 -17.58 -7.63 -10.74
N TYR A 73 -18.27 -8.65 -10.22
CA TYR A 73 -19.25 -8.51 -9.14
C TYR A 73 -18.90 -9.40 -7.93
N PRO A 74 -18.93 -8.86 -6.69
CA PRO A 74 -19.06 -7.44 -6.38
C PRO A 74 -17.86 -6.64 -6.89
N ASN A 75 -18.01 -5.31 -7.00
CA ASN A 75 -16.87 -4.43 -7.26
C ASN A 75 -15.80 -4.64 -6.17
N THR A 76 -14.53 -4.56 -6.58
CA THR A 76 -13.38 -4.96 -5.75
C THR A 76 -12.46 -3.81 -5.38
N SER A 77 -12.86 -2.56 -5.67
CA SER A 77 -12.05 -1.35 -5.42
C SER A 77 -10.63 -1.48 -6.01
N ARG A 78 -10.58 -1.65 -7.34
CA ARG A 78 -9.38 -1.84 -8.17
C ARG A 78 -9.43 -0.87 -9.32
N GLY A 79 -8.28 -0.32 -9.65
CA GLY A 79 -8.13 0.68 -10.69
C GLY A 79 -7.92 2.09 -10.13
N TYR A 80 -7.97 3.04 -11.04
CA TYR A 80 -7.65 4.44 -10.83
C TYR A 80 -8.76 5.18 -10.07
N VAL A 81 -8.35 6.07 -9.17
CA VAL A 81 -9.21 7.10 -8.58
C VAL A 81 -8.54 8.46 -8.78
N PRO A 82 -9.24 9.44 -9.38
CA PRO A 82 -8.68 10.77 -9.60
C PRO A 82 -8.49 11.54 -8.30
N VAL A 83 -7.77 12.66 -8.39
CA VAL A 83 -7.71 13.67 -7.33
C VAL A 83 -9.12 14.03 -6.90
N ASP A 84 -9.33 14.09 -5.57
CA ASP A 84 -10.61 14.32 -4.92
C ASP A 84 -11.69 13.23 -5.12
N GLY A 85 -11.31 12.08 -5.69
CA GLY A 85 -12.22 10.97 -5.91
C GLY A 85 -12.51 10.12 -4.66
N GLU A 86 -11.76 10.30 -3.57
CA GLU A 86 -12.01 9.65 -2.29
C GLU A 86 -12.24 10.65 -1.16
N ILE A 87 -13.32 10.43 -0.41
CA ILE A 87 -13.66 11.18 0.79
C ILE A 87 -13.76 10.18 1.94
N LEU A 88 -12.87 10.30 2.93
CA LEU A 88 -12.91 9.44 4.11
C LEU A 88 -13.97 9.91 5.12
N HIS A 89 -14.12 11.23 5.27
CA HIS A 89 -15.09 11.85 6.17
C HIS A 89 -15.62 13.14 5.54
N GLU A 90 -16.94 13.26 5.44
CA GLU A 90 -17.60 14.37 4.71
C GLU A 90 -17.14 15.75 5.20
N ASP A 91 -17.02 15.92 6.52
CA ASP A 91 -16.63 17.20 7.14
C ASP A 91 -15.17 17.62 6.86
N VAL A 92 -14.31 16.66 6.48
CA VAL A 92 -12.89 16.93 6.19
C VAL A 92 -12.69 17.24 4.70
N GLY A 93 -13.60 16.75 3.86
CA GLY A 93 -13.51 16.85 2.42
C GLY A 93 -12.61 15.78 1.80
N PRO A 94 -12.33 15.90 0.50
CA PRO A 94 -11.51 14.94 -0.24
C PRO A 94 -10.04 14.98 0.18
N ASP A 95 -9.35 13.84 0.04
CA ASP A 95 -7.90 13.81 0.10
C ASP A 95 -7.32 14.22 -1.27
N SER A 96 -6.41 15.20 -1.27
CA SER A 96 -5.78 15.75 -2.46
C SER A 96 -4.70 14.81 -3.01
N LYS A 97 -5.12 13.61 -3.42
CA LYS A 97 -4.29 12.56 -4.00
C LYS A 97 -5.05 11.85 -5.11
N GLU A 98 -4.31 11.37 -6.10
CA GLU A 98 -4.76 10.30 -6.99
C GLU A 98 -4.15 8.97 -6.58
N LEU A 99 -4.78 7.86 -6.93
CA LEU A 99 -4.29 6.53 -6.61
C LEU A 99 -4.66 5.49 -7.66
N PHE A 100 -4.02 4.33 -7.55
CA PHE A 100 -4.35 3.16 -8.34
C PHE A 100 -4.35 1.93 -7.42
N ASP A 101 -5.50 1.32 -7.22
CA ASP A 101 -5.62 0.14 -6.37
C ASP A 101 -5.40 -1.14 -7.16
N GLN A 102 -4.46 -1.95 -6.69
CA GLN A 102 -4.15 -3.27 -7.22
C GLN A 102 -4.42 -4.35 -6.17
N GLY A 103 -4.93 -5.49 -6.62
CA GLY A 103 -5.04 -6.69 -5.80
C GLY A 103 -4.94 -7.94 -6.66
N ASN A 104 -4.60 -9.05 -6.03
CA ASN A 104 -4.46 -10.37 -6.64
C ASN A 104 -5.69 -11.24 -6.37
#